data_AF-A0A9P3C3M3-F1
#
_entry.id   AF-A0A9P3C3M3-F1
#
_cell.length_a   1.000
_cell.length_b   1.000
_cell.length_c   1.000
_cell.angle_alpha   90.00
_cell.angle_beta   90.00
_cell.angle_gamma   90.00
#
_symmetry.space_group_name_H-M   'P 1'
#
loop_
_entity.id
_entity.type
_entity.pdbx_description
1 polymer ?
#
loop_
_entity_poly.entity_id
_entity_poly.type
_entity_poly.pdbx_seq_one_letter_code
_entity_poly.pdbx_strand_id
1 'polypeptide(L)'
;MVLSIRPAREADLETVGNIAAAAVNPTTDAISRRLFPPDLQPTNMPAGEACRQWRSARKTSRFHSNGTALMVAADDALHGQIVGFALWDVPVPASGGGCEPRQPQEPEPEPGPAVHAHPGLDQSALAEMRRILADDARAHFGDEMKRNVWRMCTSRGLATMPAD
;
A
#
# COMPACT_ATOMS: atom_id res chain seq x y z
N MET A 1 -6.33 27.07 -3.15
CA MET A 1 -5.51 25.84 -3.12
C MET A 1 -6.12 24.88 -4.12
N VAL A 2 -5.39 24.58 -5.19
CA VAL A 2 -5.83 23.63 -6.23
C VAL A 2 -4.91 22.43 -6.11
N LEU A 3 -5.48 21.28 -5.82
CA LEU A 3 -4.75 20.03 -5.73
C LEU A 3 -4.94 19.24 -7.03
N SER A 4 -3.83 18.79 -7.61
CA SER A 4 -3.84 17.87 -8.74
C SER A 4 -3.57 16.45 -8.24
N ILE A 5 -4.49 15.52 -8.53
CA ILE A 5 -4.36 14.10 -8.17
C ILE A 5 -3.87 13.32 -9.39
N ARG A 6 -2.80 12.54 -9.21
CA ARG A 6 -2.22 11.73 -10.29
C ARG A 6 -1.61 10.42 -9.77
N PRO A 7 -1.38 9.42 -10.64
CA PRO A 7 -0.55 8.28 -10.29
C PRO A 7 0.84 8.74 -9.80
N ALA A 8 1.34 8.05 -8.78
CA ALA A 8 2.70 8.26 -8.30
C ALA A 8 3.72 7.85 -9.36
N ARG A 9 4.87 8.52 -9.35
CA ARG A 9 6.07 8.18 -10.11
C ARG A 9 7.15 7.76 -9.14
N GLU A 10 8.17 7.10 -9.66
CA GLU A 10 9.30 6.64 -8.85
C GLU A 10 10.01 7.80 -8.12
N ALA A 11 10.11 8.96 -8.77
CA ALA A 11 10.65 10.19 -8.17
C ALA A 11 9.83 10.73 -6.98
N ASP A 12 8.56 10.34 -6.84
CA ASP A 12 7.71 10.77 -5.72
C ASP A 12 7.91 9.91 -4.45
N LEU A 13 8.54 8.73 -4.56
CA LEU A 13 8.55 7.72 -3.49
C LEU A 13 9.24 8.18 -2.22
N GLU A 14 10.31 8.96 -2.35
CA GLU A 14 10.99 9.54 -1.19
C GLU A 14 10.03 10.50 -0.44
N THR A 15 9.38 11.41 -1.16
CA THR A 15 8.42 12.35 -0.56
C THR A 15 7.24 11.62 0.06
N VAL A 16 6.71 10.59 -0.60
CA VAL A 16 5.65 9.72 -0.05
C VAL A 16 6.09 9.05 1.24
N GLY A 17 7.30 8.48 1.28
CA GLY A 17 7.88 7.89 2.48
C GLY A 17 7.99 8.90 3.62
N ASN A 18 8.38 10.13 3.31
CA ASN A 18 8.53 11.21 4.28
C ASN A 18 7.18 11.66 4.85
N ILE A 19 6.17 11.85 3.98
CA ILE A 19 4.80 12.17 4.40
C ILE A 19 4.23 11.05 5.26
N ALA A 20 4.40 9.80 4.85
CA ALA A 20 3.95 8.65 5.63
C ALA A 20 4.66 8.61 7.01
N ALA A 21 5.96 8.86 7.04
CA ALA A 21 6.72 8.87 8.29
C ALA A 21 6.23 9.94 9.27
N ALA A 22 5.95 11.15 8.77
CA ALA A 22 5.44 12.25 9.57
C ALA A 22 4.00 12.00 10.05
N ALA A 23 3.11 11.53 9.15
CA ALA A 23 1.69 11.36 9.44
C ALA A 23 1.41 10.31 10.53
N VAL A 24 2.21 9.25 10.58
CA VAL A 24 2.08 8.18 11.59
C VAL A 24 3.30 8.12 12.50
N ASN A 25 3.84 9.26 12.96
CA ASN A 25 5.02 9.27 13.83
C ASN A 25 4.74 8.50 15.15
N PRO A 26 5.60 7.59 15.64
CA PRO A 26 5.38 6.85 16.89
C PRO A 26 5.26 7.74 18.15
N THR A 27 5.72 8.98 18.09
CA THR A 27 5.51 9.96 19.16
C THR A 27 4.05 10.41 19.25
N THR A 28 3.29 10.37 18.14
CA THR A 28 1.90 10.85 18.07
C THR A 28 0.87 9.76 17.76
N ASP A 29 1.25 8.70 17.05
CA ASP A 29 0.39 7.59 16.63
C ASP A 29 0.61 6.34 17.49
N ALA A 30 -0.46 5.84 18.12
CA ALA A 30 -0.39 4.72 19.06
C ALA A 30 -0.04 3.39 18.37
N ILE A 31 -0.53 3.16 17.15
CA ILE A 31 -0.22 1.94 16.38
C ILE A 31 1.27 1.93 16.06
N SER A 32 1.79 3.04 15.56
CA SER A 32 3.21 3.20 15.25
C SER A 32 4.08 3.11 16.48
N ARG A 33 3.66 3.64 17.63
CA ARG A 33 4.38 3.48 18.90
C ARG A 33 4.50 2.04 19.32
N ARG A 34 3.47 1.22 19.06
CA ARG A 34 3.50 -0.22 19.34
C ARG A 34 4.47 -0.96 18.41
N LEU A 35 4.54 -0.56 17.14
CA LEU A 35 5.49 -1.15 16.18
C LEU A 35 6.93 -0.70 16.42
N PHE A 36 7.12 0.53 16.88
CA PHE A 36 8.40 1.18 17.14
C PHE A 36 8.46 1.66 18.59
N PRO A 37 8.58 0.73 19.55
CA PRO A 37 8.54 1.09 20.95
C PRO A 37 9.82 1.83 21.36
N PRO A 38 9.77 2.74 22.35
CA PRO A 38 10.89 3.61 22.71
C PRO A 38 12.17 2.90 23.13
N ASP A 39 12.04 1.73 23.76
CA ASP A 39 13.12 0.86 24.23
C ASP A 39 13.93 0.23 23.09
N LEU A 40 13.33 0.05 21.92
CA LEU A 40 14.00 -0.43 20.71
C LEU A 40 14.52 0.70 19.82
N GLN A 41 14.20 1.97 20.12
CA GLN A 41 14.65 3.08 19.28
C GLN A 41 16.13 3.40 19.50
N PRO A 42 16.89 3.65 18.43
CA PRO A 42 18.27 4.09 18.53
C PRO A 42 18.36 5.44 19.26
N THR A 43 19.27 5.53 20.22
CA THR A 43 19.45 6.72 21.08
C THR A 43 20.20 7.85 20.40
N ASN A 44 20.83 7.58 19.25
CA ASN A 44 21.62 8.53 18.46
C ASN A 44 20.80 9.20 17.33
N MET A 45 19.48 9.03 17.31
CA MET A 45 18.58 9.62 16.31
C MET A 45 17.41 10.34 16.97
N PRO A 46 16.82 11.36 16.32
CA PRO A 46 15.60 11.97 16.78
C PRO A 46 14.46 10.94 16.93
N ALA A 47 13.62 11.15 17.95
CA ALA A 47 12.52 10.24 18.25
C ALA A 47 11.58 10.08 17.04
N GLY A 48 11.33 8.83 16.65
CA GLY A 48 10.47 8.50 15.52
C GLY A 48 11.13 8.57 14.14
N GLU A 49 12.42 8.91 14.02
CA GLU A 49 13.09 8.85 12.72
C GLU A 49 13.47 7.42 12.30
N ALA A 50 13.69 6.52 13.25
CA ALA A 50 14.04 5.13 12.96
C ALA A 50 12.94 4.41 12.14
N CYS A 51 11.68 4.81 12.23
CA CYS A 51 10.62 4.23 11.42
C CYS A 51 10.62 4.69 9.95
N ARG A 52 11.33 5.78 9.61
CA ARG A 52 11.30 6.41 8.29
C ARG A 52 11.79 5.47 7.19
N GLN A 53 12.96 4.86 7.39
CA GLN A 53 13.55 3.94 6.40
C GLN A 53 12.65 2.73 6.15
N TRP A 54 12.12 2.13 7.21
CA TRP A 54 11.19 1.01 7.09
C TRP A 54 9.91 1.38 6.33
N ARG A 55 9.37 2.58 6.58
CA ARG A 55 8.17 3.06 5.87
C ARG A 55 8.44 3.32 4.41
N SER A 56 9.54 3.98 4.08
CA SER A 56 9.95 4.21 2.70
C SER A 56 10.08 2.87 1.98
N ALA A 57 10.78 1.88 2.55
CA ALA A 57 10.90 0.55 1.97
C ALA A 57 9.53 -0.13 1.77
N ARG A 58 8.62 -0.05 2.75
CA ARG A 58 7.26 -0.63 2.64
C ARG A 58 6.42 0.05 1.54
N LYS A 59 6.56 1.37 1.35
CA LYS A 59 5.84 2.11 0.30
C LYS A 59 6.42 1.86 -1.09
N THR A 60 7.75 1.82 -1.22
CA THR A 60 8.44 1.44 -2.46
C THR A 60 8.07 0.03 -2.89
N SER A 61 8.09 -0.94 -1.97
CA SER A 61 7.68 -2.32 -2.28
C SER A 61 6.23 -2.40 -2.76
N ARG A 62 5.31 -1.65 -2.14
CA ARG A 62 3.90 -1.60 -2.60
C ARG A 62 3.77 -0.92 -3.96
N PHE A 63 4.51 0.15 -4.22
CA PHE A 63 4.51 0.81 -5.53
C PHE A 63 4.86 -0.13 -6.70
N HIS A 64 5.78 -1.09 -6.49
CA HIS A 64 6.14 -2.07 -7.51
C HIS A 64 5.23 -3.31 -7.56
N SER A 65 4.25 -3.43 -6.65
CA SER A 65 3.28 -4.54 -6.66
C SER A 65 2.16 -4.27 -7.67
N ASN A 66 1.86 -5.27 -8.49
CA ASN A 66 0.76 -5.23 -9.47
C ASN A 66 -0.63 -5.25 -8.79
N GLY A 67 -0.67 -5.53 -7.48
CA GLY A 67 -1.88 -5.56 -6.67
C GLY A 67 -2.20 -4.25 -5.96
N THR A 68 -1.50 -3.14 -6.22
CA THR A 68 -1.79 -1.85 -5.56
C THR A 68 -1.75 -0.65 -6.52
N ALA A 69 -2.46 0.41 -6.14
CA ALA A 69 -2.43 1.71 -6.80
C ALA A 69 -2.00 2.79 -5.82
N LEU A 70 -0.89 3.46 -6.13
CA LEU A 70 -0.40 4.61 -5.38
C LEU A 70 -0.70 5.89 -6.15
N MET A 71 -1.51 6.76 -5.55
CA MET A 71 -1.87 8.08 -6.08
C MET A 71 -1.26 9.17 -5.20
N VAL A 72 -0.84 10.28 -5.78
CA VAL A 72 -0.31 11.44 -5.07
C VAL A 72 -1.17 12.68 -5.32
N ALA A 73 -1.24 13.56 -4.32
CA ALA A 73 -1.82 14.89 -4.43
C ALA A 73 -0.69 15.91 -4.47
N ALA A 74 -0.61 16.67 -5.55
CA ALA A 74 0.33 17.77 -5.73
C ALA A 74 -0.40 19.11 -5.55
N ASP A 75 0.22 20.05 -4.85
CA ASP A 75 -0.30 21.41 -4.70
C ASP A 75 0.32 22.32 -5.77
N ASP A 76 -0.53 22.79 -6.69
CA ASP A 76 -0.10 23.62 -7.81
C ASP A 76 0.39 25.00 -7.32
N ALA A 77 -0.11 25.48 -6.17
CA ALA A 77 0.35 26.72 -5.55
C ALA A 77 1.75 26.59 -4.92
N LEU A 78 2.19 25.35 -4.66
CA LEU A 78 3.53 25.02 -4.16
C LEU A 78 4.39 24.41 -5.27
N HIS A 79 4.25 24.89 -6.50
CA HIS A 79 5.02 24.43 -7.66
C HIS A 79 4.93 22.90 -7.90
N GLY A 80 3.76 22.30 -7.64
CA GLY A 80 3.53 20.88 -7.82
C GLY A 80 4.14 20.00 -6.73
N GLN A 81 4.47 20.57 -5.57
CA GLN A 81 4.95 19.81 -4.41
C GLN A 81 3.92 18.75 -4.00
N ILE A 82 4.38 17.53 -3.75
CA ILE A 82 3.53 16.47 -3.20
C ILE A 82 3.21 16.78 -1.74
N VAL A 83 1.91 16.88 -1.43
CA VAL A 83 1.40 17.19 -0.09
C VAL A 83 0.64 16.03 0.55
N GLY A 84 0.32 14.99 -0.24
CA GLY A 84 -0.37 13.82 0.26
C GLY A 84 -0.33 12.65 -0.72
N PHE A 85 -0.75 11.49 -0.26
CA PHE A 85 -0.86 10.29 -1.08
C PHE A 85 -1.97 9.38 -0.58
N ALA A 86 -2.44 8.50 -1.45
CA ALA A 86 -3.35 7.41 -1.12
C ALA A 86 -2.83 6.11 -1.75
N LEU A 87 -2.83 5.03 -0.96
CA LEU A 87 -2.43 3.69 -1.41
C LEU A 87 -3.62 2.76 -1.27
N TRP A 88 -3.98 2.10 -2.37
CA TRP A 88 -5.13 1.19 -2.43
C TRP A 88 -4.68 -0.18 -2.88
N ASP A 89 -5.33 -1.21 -2.37
CA ASP A 89 -5.26 -2.53 -2.97
C ASP A 89 -6.17 -2.59 -4.20
N VAL A 90 -5.64 -3.05 -5.32
CA VAL A 90 -6.38 -3.19 -6.58
C VAL A 90 -6.80 -4.65 -6.76
N PRO A 91 -8.04 -4.93 -7.20
CA PRO A 91 -8.45 -6.27 -7.55
C PRO A 91 -7.58 -6.83 -8.71
N VAL A 92 -6.80 -7.90 -8.47
CA VAL A 92 -5.88 -8.48 -9.47
C VAL A 92 -6.68 -9.10 -10.62
N PRO A 93 -6.54 -8.68 -11.89
CA PRO A 93 -7.26 -9.29 -13.00
C PRO A 93 -6.93 -10.77 -13.10
N ALA A 94 -7.95 -11.59 -13.36
CA ALA A 94 -7.71 -12.86 -14.01
C ALA A 94 -6.93 -12.53 -15.29
N SER A 95 -5.67 -12.93 -15.36
CA SER A 95 -4.83 -12.95 -16.57
C SER A 95 -5.54 -13.61 -17.78
N GLY A 96 -6.51 -12.97 -18.41
CA GLY A 96 -7.31 -13.50 -19.51
C GLY A 96 -8.75 -13.03 -19.36
N GLY A 97 -9.19 -12.13 -20.23
CA GLY A 97 -10.48 -11.45 -20.16
C GLY A 97 -11.69 -12.35 -20.42
N GLY A 98 -11.98 -13.26 -19.49
CA GLY A 98 -13.18 -14.09 -19.49
C GLY A 98 -13.67 -14.35 -18.06
N CYS A 99 -14.99 -14.41 -17.90
CA CYS A 99 -15.70 -14.87 -16.70
C CYS A 99 -15.58 -16.40 -16.52
N GLU A 100 -14.37 -16.93 -16.62
CA GLU A 100 -14.09 -18.33 -16.36
C GLU A 100 -13.67 -18.51 -14.88
N PRO A 101 -14.16 -19.55 -14.18
CA PRO A 101 -13.73 -19.84 -12.81
C PRO A 101 -12.24 -20.21 -12.81
N ARG A 102 -11.44 -19.61 -11.92
CA ARG A 102 -9.98 -19.66 -12.07
C ARG A 102 -9.19 -20.25 -10.91
N GLN A 103 -8.20 -21.04 -11.30
CA GLN A 103 -7.22 -21.75 -10.48
C GLN A 103 -6.54 -20.85 -9.43
N PRO A 104 -6.10 -21.42 -8.29
CA PRO A 104 -5.45 -20.68 -7.22
C PRO A 104 -4.15 -20.03 -7.70
N GLN A 105 -4.15 -18.70 -7.91
CA GLN A 105 -2.91 -17.94 -7.89
C GLN A 105 -2.43 -17.81 -6.44
N GLU A 106 -1.18 -18.21 -6.20
CA GLU A 106 -0.51 -18.05 -4.90
C GLU A 106 -0.52 -16.56 -4.50
N PRO A 107 -0.68 -16.27 -3.19
CA PRO A 107 -0.57 -14.90 -2.70
C PRO A 107 0.74 -14.29 -3.19
N GLU A 108 0.70 -13.03 -3.66
CA GLU A 108 1.93 -12.30 -4.01
C GLU A 108 2.94 -12.49 -2.87
N PRO A 109 4.18 -12.88 -3.17
CA PRO A 109 5.18 -13.08 -2.13
C PRO A 109 5.32 -11.77 -1.38
N GLU A 110 4.85 -11.75 -0.12
CA GLU A 110 5.18 -10.67 0.80
C GLU A 110 6.71 -10.54 0.76
N PRO A 111 7.25 -9.33 0.54
CA PRO A 111 8.69 -9.13 0.50
C PRO A 111 9.32 -9.81 1.72
N GLY A 112 10.32 -10.63 1.45
CA GLY A 112 10.91 -11.53 2.44
C GLY A 112 11.36 -10.80 3.72
N PRO A 113 11.49 -11.51 4.84
CA PRO A 113 11.75 -10.93 6.17
C PRO A 113 12.94 -9.97 6.23
N ALA A 114 13.92 -10.12 5.33
CA ALA A 114 15.11 -9.25 5.24
C ALA A 114 14.80 -7.79 4.87
N VAL A 115 13.72 -7.49 4.13
CA VAL A 115 13.34 -6.10 3.77
C VAL A 115 12.73 -5.36 4.99
N HIS A 116 12.38 -6.09 6.05
CA HIS A 116 11.65 -5.57 7.22
C HIS A 116 12.42 -5.65 8.54
N ALA A 117 13.65 -6.15 8.54
CA ALA A 117 14.48 -6.23 9.74
C ALA A 117 15.08 -4.86 10.07
N HIS A 118 14.24 -3.92 10.52
CA HIS A 118 14.72 -2.68 11.12
C HIS A 118 14.97 -2.93 12.62
N PRO A 119 16.14 -2.59 13.19
CA PRO A 119 16.47 -2.87 14.60
C PRO A 119 15.44 -2.29 15.58
N GLY A 120 14.86 -1.15 15.24
CA GLY A 120 13.82 -0.49 16.05
C GLY A 120 12.38 -0.95 15.79
N LEU A 121 12.17 -2.01 14.99
CA LEU A 121 10.85 -2.56 14.69
C LEU A 121 10.59 -3.82 15.52
N ASP A 122 9.54 -3.79 16.34
CA ASP A 122 9.07 -4.95 17.07
C ASP A 122 8.41 -5.95 16.10
N GLN A 123 9.10 -7.07 15.89
CA GLN A 123 8.64 -8.14 14.99
C GLN A 123 7.38 -8.84 15.49
N SER A 124 7.19 -8.93 16.81
CA SER A 124 6.01 -9.54 17.42
C SER A 124 4.78 -8.66 17.22
N ALA A 125 4.92 -7.35 17.43
CA ALA A 125 3.88 -6.37 17.17
C ALA A 125 3.54 -6.29 15.67
N LEU A 126 4.53 -6.40 14.80
CA LEU A 126 4.32 -6.48 13.35
C LEU A 126 3.52 -7.72 12.95
N ALA A 127 3.87 -8.89 13.49
CA ALA A 127 3.17 -10.14 13.23
C ALA A 127 1.72 -10.09 13.72
N GLU A 128 1.49 -9.52 14.89
CA GLU A 128 0.14 -9.32 15.43
C GLU A 128 -0.69 -8.37 14.56
N MET A 129 -0.14 -7.22 14.16
CA MET A 129 -0.83 -6.29 13.26
C MET A 129 -1.19 -6.97 11.94
N ARG A 130 -0.28 -7.75 11.35
CA ARG A 130 -0.54 -8.52 10.12
C ARG A 130 -1.67 -9.52 10.31
N ARG A 131 -1.69 -10.24 11.44
CA ARG A 131 -2.76 -11.17 11.76
C ARG A 131 -4.11 -10.47 11.89
N ILE A 132 -4.17 -9.37 12.63
CA ILE A 132 -5.41 -8.58 12.79
C ILE A 132 -5.94 -8.11 11.43
N LEU A 133 -5.07 -7.56 10.57
CA LEU A 133 -5.47 -7.10 9.23
C LEU A 133 -5.94 -8.25 8.34
N ALA A 134 -5.32 -9.42 8.43
CA ALA A 134 -5.73 -10.60 7.66
C ALA A 134 -7.08 -11.15 8.15
N ASP A 135 -7.27 -11.22 9.47
CA ASP A 135 -8.51 -11.68 10.10
C ASP A 135 -9.67 -10.71 9.75
N ASP A 136 -9.42 -9.40 9.81
CA ASP A 136 -10.40 -8.36 9.44
C ASP A 136 -10.78 -8.43 7.96
N ALA A 137 -9.79 -8.57 7.08
CA ALA A 137 -10.04 -8.72 5.65
C ALA A 137 -10.82 -10.02 5.35
N ARG A 138 -10.53 -11.13 6.05
CA ARG A 138 -11.31 -12.37 5.90
C ARG A 138 -12.75 -12.20 6.39
N ALA A 139 -12.96 -11.50 7.50
CA ALA A 139 -14.30 -11.24 8.01
C ALA A 139 -15.16 -10.41 7.04
N HIS A 140 -14.57 -9.44 6.34
CA HIS A 140 -15.28 -8.57 5.42
C HIS A 140 -15.41 -9.12 3.99
N PHE A 141 -14.38 -9.81 3.49
CA PHE A 141 -14.31 -10.25 2.10
C PHE A 141 -14.43 -11.77 1.93
N GLY A 142 -14.52 -12.54 3.00
CA GLY A 142 -14.51 -14.01 2.98
C GLY A 142 -13.13 -14.60 2.68
N ASP A 143 -13.06 -15.92 2.56
CA ASP A 143 -11.79 -16.64 2.38
C ASP A 143 -11.08 -16.33 1.05
N GLU A 144 -11.82 -15.89 0.04
CA GLU A 144 -11.24 -15.47 -1.24
C GLU A 144 -10.75 -14.01 -1.26
N MET A 145 -10.93 -13.28 -0.15
CA MET A 145 -10.36 -11.95 0.09
C MET A 145 -10.66 -10.97 -1.07
N LYS A 146 -9.63 -10.31 -1.62
CA LYS A 146 -9.73 -9.32 -2.72
C LYS A 146 -10.39 -9.86 -4.00
N ARG A 147 -10.63 -11.17 -4.12
CA ARG A 147 -11.32 -11.78 -5.27
C ARG A 147 -12.83 -11.52 -5.26
N ASN A 148 -13.44 -11.33 -4.08
CA ASN A 148 -14.87 -11.04 -3.91
C ASN A 148 -15.23 -9.56 -4.12
N VAL A 149 -14.27 -8.72 -4.48
CA VAL A 149 -14.53 -7.31 -4.77
C VAL A 149 -15.12 -7.19 -6.17
N TRP A 150 -16.37 -6.73 -6.23
CA TRP A 150 -17.11 -6.50 -7.48
C TRP A 150 -16.32 -5.62 -8.44
N ARG A 151 -16.33 -6.00 -9.73
CA ARG A 151 -15.70 -5.24 -10.80
C ARG A 151 -16.74 -4.76 -11.79
N MET A 152 -16.54 -3.55 -12.28
CA MET A 152 -17.27 -3.06 -13.43
C MET A 152 -16.69 -3.73 -14.68
N CYS A 153 -17.35 -4.78 -15.18
CA CYS A 153 -16.99 -5.40 -16.45
C CYS A 153 -17.30 -4.42 -17.58
N THR A 154 -16.27 -3.95 -18.28
CA THR A 154 -16.46 -3.19 -19.52
C THR A 154 -16.69 -4.18 -20.66
N SER A 155 -17.91 -4.24 -21.18
CA SER A 155 -18.25 -5.01 -22.38
C SER A 155 -17.67 -4.34 -23.62
N ARG A 156 -16.36 -4.50 -23.88
CA ARG A 156 -15.82 -4.28 -25.22
C ARG A 156 -16.15 -5.49 -26.09
N GLY A 157 -17.38 -5.54 -26.60
CA GLY A 157 -17.83 -6.67 -27.43
C GLY A 157 -19.17 -6.46 -28.16
N LEU A 158 -19.59 -5.22 -28.41
CA LEU A 158 -20.77 -4.94 -29.23
C LEU A 158 -20.44 -3.82 -30.22
N ALA A 159 -19.87 -4.20 -31.37
CA ALA A 159 -20.06 -3.49 -32.65
C ALA A 159 -19.32 -4.24 -33.76
N THR A 160 -20.02 -5.15 -34.43
CA THR A 160 -19.96 -5.34 -35.89
C THR A 160 -21.03 -6.35 -36.27
N MET A 161 -22.23 -5.87 -36.59
CA MET A 161 -23.14 -6.63 -37.45
C MET A 161 -22.74 -6.36 -38.90
N PRO A 162 -22.67 -7.38 -39.77
CA PRO A 162 -22.58 -7.15 -41.21
C PRO A 162 -23.93 -6.64 -41.73
N ALA A 163 -23.90 -5.62 -42.57
CA ALA A 163 -25.05 -5.21 -43.36
C ALA A 163 -25.11 -6.10 -44.61
N ASP A 164 -26.22 -6.82 -44.77
CA ASP A 164 -26.69 -7.34 -46.06
C ASP A 164 -27.49 -6.25 -46.79
#